data_AF-A0A6P0U8Y2-F1
#
_entry.id   AF-A0A6P0U8Y2-F1
#
_cell.length_a   1.000
_cell.length_b   1.000
_cell.length_c   1.000
_cell.angle_alpha   90.00
_cell.angle_beta   90.00
_cell.angle_gamma   90.00
#
_symmetry.space_group_name_H-M   'P 1'
#
loop_
_entity.id
_entity.type
_entity.pdbx_description
1 polymer ?
#
loop_
_entity_poly.entity_id
_entity_poly.type
_entity_poly.pdbx_seq_one_letter_code
_entity_poly.pdbx_strand_id
1 'polypeptide(L)'
;PISSKVLERFAKTFEVCGFRREAFYPCYGMAEATLIISGGDKFAPPIQTTIATNALEQNQIISTTSETEATKTLVGCGQTLLDQQIKIVHPEKLTLCAEGEVGEIWVSGPSIAEGYWRKPEETKQTFEACITDALPQKSFMRTGDLGFLEANELFVTGRLKDVIIINGRNHYPQDIEWTVEQSHPTIRPGCVAGFSVEVAGEEHLVVVAEVERNFREVGRRNGKSGTENSNSSQDLIKSIQRVISRNHDLQTYRVLLLKPGAIPKTSSGKIQRYACRDGFLTGTLKV
;
A
#
# COMPACT_ATOMS: atom_id res chain seq x y z
N PRO A 1 -3.73 -2.43 0.50
CA PRO A 1 -4.90 -2.70 -0.38
C PRO A 1 -4.81 -4.08 -1.02
N ILE A 2 -5.96 -4.68 -1.35
CA ILE A 2 -6.02 -5.94 -2.10
C ILE A 2 -5.77 -5.64 -3.58
N SER A 3 -4.92 -6.44 -4.24
CA SER A 3 -4.57 -6.23 -5.66
C SER A 3 -5.59 -6.91 -6.57
N SER A 4 -6.34 -6.12 -7.35
CA SER A 4 -7.28 -6.61 -8.37
C SER A 4 -6.59 -7.52 -9.40
N LYS A 5 -5.38 -7.14 -9.84
CA LYS A 5 -4.53 -7.91 -10.76
C LYS A 5 -4.17 -9.29 -10.21
N VAL A 6 -3.92 -9.40 -8.91
CA VAL A 6 -3.64 -10.69 -8.26
C VAL A 6 -4.89 -11.57 -8.21
N LEU A 7 -6.05 -11.01 -7.87
CA LEU A 7 -7.33 -11.74 -7.88
C LEU A 7 -7.65 -12.26 -9.28
N GLU A 8 -7.48 -11.43 -10.30
CA GLU A 8 -7.73 -11.80 -11.69
C GLU A 8 -6.77 -12.91 -12.16
N ARG A 9 -5.47 -12.76 -11.90
CA ARG A 9 -4.48 -13.79 -12.24
C ARG A 9 -4.80 -15.11 -11.55
N PHE A 10 -5.13 -15.08 -10.26
CA PHE A 10 -5.47 -16.29 -9.50
C PHE A 10 -6.72 -16.97 -10.06
N ALA A 11 -7.80 -16.22 -10.27
CA ALA A 11 -9.04 -16.77 -10.84
C ALA A 11 -8.78 -17.43 -12.20
N LYS A 12 -8.06 -16.73 -13.09
CA LYS A 12 -7.74 -17.25 -14.43
C LYS A 12 -6.86 -18.51 -14.38
N THR A 13 -5.89 -18.57 -13.48
CA THR A 13 -5.01 -19.74 -13.32
C THR A 13 -5.78 -20.98 -12.84
N PHE A 14 -6.74 -20.81 -11.93
CA PHE A 14 -7.43 -21.93 -11.27
C PHE A 14 -8.85 -22.18 -11.77
N GLU A 15 -9.34 -21.43 -12.76
CA GLU A 15 -10.65 -21.62 -13.38
C GLU A 15 -10.81 -23.05 -13.90
N VAL A 16 -9.77 -23.61 -14.53
CA VAL A 16 -9.75 -25.00 -15.04
C VAL A 16 -9.88 -26.05 -13.94
N CYS A 17 -9.63 -25.68 -12.67
CA CYS A 17 -9.81 -26.54 -11.50
C CYS A 17 -11.19 -26.33 -10.84
N GLY A 18 -12.08 -25.55 -11.46
CA GLY A 18 -13.41 -25.24 -10.93
C GLY A 18 -13.43 -24.07 -9.94
N PHE A 19 -12.35 -23.28 -9.85
CA PHE A 19 -12.37 -22.09 -9.01
C PHE A 19 -13.36 -21.06 -9.56
N ARG A 20 -14.26 -20.58 -8.70
CA ARG A 20 -15.29 -19.58 -9.03
C ARG A 20 -14.90 -18.24 -8.44
N ARG A 21 -15.08 -17.14 -9.18
CA ARG A 21 -14.70 -15.79 -8.73
C ARG A 21 -15.44 -15.37 -7.46
N GLU A 22 -16.66 -15.86 -7.29
CA GLU A 22 -17.53 -15.69 -6.13
C GLU A 22 -16.98 -16.35 -4.86
N ALA A 23 -15.96 -17.21 -4.98
CA ALA A 23 -15.29 -17.77 -3.82
C ALA A 23 -14.32 -16.78 -3.15
N PHE A 24 -13.97 -15.68 -3.81
CA PHE A 24 -13.18 -14.63 -3.17
C PHE A 24 -14.00 -13.89 -2.11
N TYR A 25 -13.40 -13.70 -0.94
CA TYR A 25 -13.98 -12.94 0.16
C TYR A 25 -13.00 -11.85 0.63
N PRO A 26 -12.93 -10.71 -0.08
CA PRO A 26 -12.20 -9.54 0.39
C PRO A 26 -12.75 -9.08 1.75
N CYS A 27 -11.86 -8.82 2.69
CA CYS A 27 -12.21 -8.30 4.00
C CYS A 27 -11.10 -7.38 4.52
N TYR A 28 -11.48 -6.50 5.44
CA TYR A 28 -10.57 -5.57 6.12
C TYR A 28 -10.63 -5.78 7.63
N GLY A 29 -9.48 -5.59 8.28
CA GLY A 29 -9.30 -6.02 9.65
C GLY A 29 -7.92 -5.74 10.22
N MET A 30 -7.84 -5.63 11.54
CA MET A 30 -6.62 -5.39 12.30
C MET A 30 -6.76 -5.86 13.76
N ALA A 31 -5.63 -5.94 14.48
CA ALA A 31 -5.59 -6.44 15.85
C ALA A 31 -6.36 -5.54 16.82
N GLU A 32 -6.33 -4.22 16.60
CA GLU A 32 -7.03 -3.22 17.41
C GLU A 32 -8.57 -3.33 17.30
N ALA A 33 -9.08 -3.98 16.25
CA ALA A 33 -10.49 -4.33 16.08
C ALA A 33 -10.76 -5.82 16.36
N THR A 34 -9.89 -6.46 17.14
CA THR A 34 -9.80 -7.91 17.36
C THR A 34 -9.43 -8.71 16.11
N LEU A 35 -10.18 -8.57 15.01
CA LEU A 35 -9.80 -9.13 13.72
C LEU A 35 -10.49 -8.44 12.55
N ILE A 36 -11.81 -8.52 12.44
CA ILE A 36 -12.57 -8.11 11.24
C ILE A 36 -13.36 -6.82 11.48
N ILE A 37 -13.34 -5.94 10.49
CA ILE A 37 -14.04 -4.64 10.46
C ILE A 37 -15.09 -4.63 9.35
N SER A 38 -14.73 -5.12 8.16
CA SER A 38 -15.64 -5.23 7.02
C SER A 38 -15.35 -6.49 6.21
N GLY A 39 -16.37 -6.99 5.51
CA GLY A 39 -16.25 -8.16 4.65
C GLY A 39 -17.31 -8.18 3.56
N GLY A 40 -16.97 -8.76 2.41
CA GLY A 40 -17.86 -8.82 1.25
C GLY A 40 -19.09 -9.71 1.48
N ASP A 41 -19.91 -9.86 0.44
CA ASP A 41 -20.95 -10.88 0.39
C ASP A 41 -20.33 -12.22 -0.02
N LYS A 42 -20.59 -13.27 0.77
CA LYS A 42 -20.08 -14.63 0.55
C LYS A 42 -20.55 -15.25 -0.78
N PHE A 43 -21.65 -14.76 -1.34
CA PHE A 43 -22.24 -15.31 -2.56
C PHE A 43 -22.07 -14.40 -3.78
N ALA A 44 -21.43 -13.24 -3.62
CA ALA A 44 -21.18 -12.30 -4.70
C ALA A 44 -19.68 -12.25 -5.04
N PRO A 45 -19.32 -11.93 -6.30
CA PRO A 45 -17.93 -11.64 -6.63
C PRO A 45 -17.44 -10.36 -5.93
N PRO A 46 -16.12 -10.19 -5.75
CA PRO A 46 -15.53 -8.95 -5.25
C PRO A 46 -16.01 -7.72 -6.01
N ILE A 47 -16.49 -6.72 -5.28
CA ILE A 47 -16.80 -5.40 -5.84
C ILE A 47 -15.49 -4.69 -6.19
N GLN A 48 -15.47 -4.04 -7.35
CA GLN A 48 -14.32 -3.27 -7.82
C GLN A 48 -14.79 -1.93 -8.37
N THR A 49 -13.98 -0.91 -8.17
CA THR A 49 -14.20 0.42 -8.73
C THR A 49 -12.92 0.89 -9.42
N THR A 50 -13.06 1.56 -10.56
CA THR A 50 -11.93 2.08 -11.34
C THR A 50 -11.96 3.59 -11.28
N ILE A 51 -10.86 4.17 -10.82
CA ILE A 51 -10.77 5.60 -10.49
C ILE A 51 -9.60 6.26 -11.24
N ALA A 52 -9.70 7.57 -11.43
CA ALA A 52 -8.63 8.37 -12.01
C ALA A 52 -7.47 8.54 -11.01
N THR A 53 -6.24 8.23 -11.43
CA THR A 53 -5.07 8.22 -10.53
C THR A 53 -4.69 9.63 -10.07
N ASN A 54 -4.78 10.61 -10.97
CA ASN A 54 -4.53 12.03 -10.66
C ASN A 54 -5.49 12.60 -9.60
N ALA A 55 -6.76 12.17 -9.60
CA ALA A 55 -7.72 12.53 -8.57
C ALA A 55 -7.32 11.92 -7.23
N LEU A 56 -6.94 10.64 -7.23
CA LEU A 56 -6.50 9.93 -6.02
C LEU A 56 -5.27 10.58 -5.38
N GLU A 57 -4.33 11.06 -6.18
CA GLU A 57 -3.15 11.81 -5.71
C GLU A 57 -3.51 13.10 -4.96
N GLN A 58 -4.74 13.60 -5.14
CA GLN A 58 -5.31 14.76 -4.46
C GLN A 58 -6.38 14.37 -3.42
N ASN A 59 -6.40 13.10 -2.98
CA ASN A 59 -7.39 12.55 -2.06
C ASN A 59 -8.84 12.62 -2.57
N GLN A 60 -9.03 12.62 -3.90
CA GLN A 60 -10.35 12.64 -4.54
C GLN A 60 -10.62 11.32 -5.28
N ILE A 61 -11.86 10.88 -5.26
CA ILE A 61 -12.34 9.67 -5.91
C ILE A 61 -13.24 10.08 -7.05
N ILE A 62 -12.72 9.90 -8.27
CA ILE A 62 -13.47 10.12 -9.50
C ILE A 62 -13.49 8.80 -10.26
N SER A 63 -14.66 8.15 -10.23
CA SER A 63 -14.91 6.92 -10.98
C SER A 63 -14.86 7.22 -12.48
N THR A 64 -14.13 6.41 -13.24
CA THR A 64 -13.91 6.63 -14.67
C THR A 64 -13.85 5.31 -15.42
N THR A 65 -14.35 5.32 -16.65
CA THR A 65 -14.22 4.22 -17.62
C THR A 65 -13.28 4.59 -18.77
N SER A 66 -12.59 5.74 -18.68
CA SER A 66 -11.72 6.25 -19.73
C SER A 66 -10.52 5.33 -19.98
N GLU A 67 -10.27 5.03 -21.25
CA GLU A 67 -9.06 4.33 -21.71
C GLU A 67 -7.86 5.27 -21.90
N THR A 68 -8.10 6.58 -21.93
CA THR A 68 -7.05 7.58 -22.22
C THR A 68 -6.39 8.16 -20.99
N GLU A 69 -7.02 8.03 -19.82
CA GLU A 69 -6.51 8.54 -18.54
C GLU A 69 -5.81 7.43 -17.75
N ALA A 70 -4.84 7.78 -16.90
CA ALA A 70 -4.20 6.83 -16.01
C ALA A 70 -5.19 6.40 -14.92
N THR A 71 -5.63 5.14 -14.95
CA THR A 71 -6.62 4.60 -14.02
C THR A 71 -6.05 3.59 -13.02
N LYS A 72 -6.75 3.44 -11.90
CA LYS A 72 -6.47 2.45 -10.88
C LYS A 72 -7.75 1.73 -10.49
N THR A 73 -7.72 0.40 -10.51
CA THR A 73 -8.82 -0.43 -10.00
C THR A 73 -8.57 -0.80 -8.54
N LEU A 74 -9.51 -0.44 -7.69
CA LEU A 74 -9.54 -0.78 -6.27
C LEU A 74 -10.54 -1.90 -6.01
N VAL A 75 -10.23 -2.74 -5.03
CA VAL A 75 -11.09 -3.85 -4.60
C VAL A 75 -11.78 -3.44 -3.30
N GLY A 76 -13.11 -3.55 -3.28
CA GLY A 76 -13.92 -3.35 -2.11
C GLY A 76 -13.63 -4.41 -1.05
N CYS A 77 -13.60 -3.98 0.21
CA CYS A 77 -13.37 -4.81 1.39
C CYS A 77 -14.68 -5.11 2.13
N GLY A 78 -15.80 -4.94 1.46
CA GLY A 78 -17.14 -5.17 1.93
C GLY A 78 -17.74 -4.04 2.76
N GLN A 79 -18.86 -4.36 3.37
CA GLN A 79 -19.59 -3.48 4.26
C GLN A 79 -19.22 -3.75 5.72
N THR A 80 -19.54 -2.79 6.60
CA THR A 80 -19.36 -2.95 8.05
C THR A 80 -20.19 -4.13 8.58
N LEU A 81 -19.66 -4.84 9.57
CA LEU A 81 -20.42 -5.87 10.28
C LEU A 81 -21.47 -5.25 11.22
N LEU A 82 -22.40 -6.09 11.68
CA LEU A 82 -23.42 -5.70 12.68
C LEU A 82 -22.77 -5.07 13.92
N ASP A 83 -23.36 -3.98 14.41
CA ASP A 83 -22.94 -3.20 15.58
C ASP A 83 -21.57 -2.50 15.49
N GLN A 84 -20.90 -2.54 14.33
CA GLN A 84 -19.74 -1.71 14.02
C GLN A 84 -20.14 -0.52 13.14
N GLN A 85 -19.39 0.58 13.26
CA GLN A 85 -19.54 1.76 12.44
C GLN A 85 -18.19 2.17 11.88
N ILE A 86 -18.17 2.42 10.58
CA ILE A 86 -17.01 2.95 9.85
C ILE A 86 -17.32 4.39 9.47
N LYS A 87 -16.37 5.28 9.69
CA LYS A 87 -16.40 6.68 9.24
C LYS A 87 -15.10 7.00 8.53
N ILE A 88 -15.20 7.84 7.50
CA ILE A 88 -14.05 8.36 6.77
C ILE A 88 -13.83 9.79 7.26
N VAL A 89 -12.67 10.03 7.86
CA VAL A 89 -12.37 11.25 8.62
C VAL A 89 -11.10 11.89 8.08
N HIS A 90 -11.12 13.20 7.89
CA HIS A 90 -9.94 13.94 7.48
C HIS A 90 -8.87 13.85 8.59
N PRO A 91 -7.67 13.32 8.33
CA PRO A 91 -6.73 12.94 9.39
C PRO A 91 -6.19 14.12 10.21
N GLU A 92 -6.11 15.31 9.60
CA GLU A 92 -5.67 16.56 10.27
C GLU A 92 -6.82 17.38 10.85
N LYS A 93 -7.87 17.65 10.07
CA LYS A 93 -9.03 18.46 10.49
C LYS A 93 -9.93 17.74 11.49
N LEU A 94 -9.89 16.41 11.54
CA LEU A 94 -10.72 15.55 12.39
C LEU A 94 -12.24 15.72 12.12
N THR A 95 -12.59 16.13 10.91
CA THR A 95 -13.97 16.27 10.41
C THR A 95 -14.32 15.10 9.50
N LEU A 96 -15.62 14.83 9.29
CA LEU A 96 -16.04 13.86 8.28
C LEU A 96 -15.57 14.32 6.89
N CYS A 97 -15.07 13.37 6.11
CA CYS A 97 -14.83 13.57 4.68
C CYS A 97 -16.16 13.61 3.92
N ALA A 98 -16.20 14.38 2.83
CA ALA A 98 -17.34 14.35 1.92
C ALA A 98 -17.37 13.03 1.14
N GLU A 99 -18.51 12.75 0.50
CA GLU A 99 -18.59 11.63 -0.45
C GLU A 99 -17.60 11.86 -1.60
N GLY A 100 -16.89 10.80 -1.99
CA GLY A 100 -15.84 10.89 -3.00
C GLY A 100 -14.49 11.41 -2.48
N GLU A 101 -14.30 11.60 -1.18
CA GLU A 101 -13.01 11.97 -0.61
C GLU A 101 -12.32 10.80 0.10
N VAL A 102 -10.99 10.76 0.00
CA VAL A 102 -10.15 9.85 0.78
C VAL A 102 -9.87 10.46 2.14
N GLY A 103 -10.12 9.67 3.19
CA GLY A 103 -9.77 10.03 4.56
C GLY A 103 -9.22 8.84 5.33
N GLU A 104 -8.91 9.07 6.59
CA GLU A 104 -8.57 7.99 7.52
C GLU A 104 -9.82 7.19 7.88
N ILE A 105 -9.69 5.87 7.88
CA ILE A 105 -10.75 4.95 8.27
C ILE A 105 -10.81 4.94 9.80
N TRP A 106 -11.93 5.37 10.36
CA TRP A 106 -12.19 5.39 11.80
C TRP A 106 -13.30 4.40 12.11
N VAL A 107 -13.12 3.60 13.16
CA VAL A 107 -14.03 2.49 13.50
C VAL A 107 -14.50 2.58 14.93
N SER A 108 -15.78 2.34 15.18
CA SER A 108 -16.31 2.18 16.54
C SER A 108 -17.22 0.96 16.60
N GLY A 109 -17.19 0.22 17.70
CA GLY A 109 -18.01 -0.98 17.88
C GLY A 109 -17.52 -1.84 19.04
N PRO A 110 -18.26 -2.93 19.36
CA PRO A 110 -17.99 -3.75 20.54
C PRO A 110 -16.72 -4.61 20.43
N SER A 111 -16.18 -4.81 19.23
CA SER A 111 -14.96 -5.60 18.99
C SER A 111 -13.67 -4.79 19.03
N ILE A 112 -13.76 -3.47 19.24
CA ILE A 112 -12.61 -2.60 19.38
C ILE A 112 -11.93 -2.89 20.72
N ALA A 113 -10.61 -3.08 20.69
CA ALA A 113 -9.80 -3.35 21.88
C ALA A 113 -9.83 -2.16 22.85
N GLU A 114 -9.57 -2.43 24.13
CA GLU A 114 -9.56 -1.39 25.18
C GLU A 114 -8.37 -0.43 25.07
N GLY A 115 -7.29 -0.85 24.42
CA GLY A 115 -6.10 -0.05 24.30
C GLY A 115 -4.81 -0.85 24.13
N TYR A 116 -3.70 -0.14 24.17
CA TYR A 116 -2.37 -0.72 24.16
C TYR A 116 -1.86 -0.92 25.60
N TRP A 117 -1.33 -2.11 25.88
CA TRP A 117 -0.81 -2.46 27.20
C TRP A 117 0.29 -1.51 27.66
N ARG A 118 0.09 -0.87 28.82
CA ARG A 118 1.03 0.08 29.45
C ARG A 118 1.41 1.27 28.56
N LYS A 119 0.48 1.71 27.72
CA LYS A 119 0.66 2.83 26.78
C LYS A 119 -0.56 3.74 26.78
N PRO A 120 -0.82 4.47 27.89
CA PRO A 120 -2.05 5.25 28.04
C PRO A 120 -2.14 6.41 27.04
N GLU A 121 -1.03 7.05 26.69
CA GLU A 121 -1.01 8.14 25.71
C GLU A 121 -1.36 7.65 24.30
N GLU A 122 -0.72 6.57 23.83
CA GLU A 122 -1.06 5.99 22.53
C GLU A 122 -2.47 5.38 22.53
N THR A 123 -2.92 4.82 23.66
CA THR A 123 -4.29 4.32 23.80
C THR A 123 -5.30 5.44 23.58
N LYS A 124 -5.11 6.57 24.27
CA LYS A 124 -5.99 7.72 24.12
C LYS A 124 -5.98 8.27 22.68
N GLN A 125 -4.81 8.39 22.07
CA GLN A 125 -4.67 8.89 20.70
C GLN A 125 -5.33 7.97 19.66
N THR A 126 -5.23 6.66 19.85
CA THR A 126 -5.75 5.67 18.90
C THR A 126 -7.22 5.35 19.14
N PHE A 127 -7.65 5.09 20.37
CA PHE A 127 -8.96 4.48 20.68
C PHE A 127 -10.02 5.48 21.15
N GLU A 128 -9.62 6.67 21.58
CA GLU A 128 -10.51 7.71 22.13
C GLU A 128 -10.63 8.93 21.20
N ALA A 129 -10.50 8.72 19.88
CA ALA A 129 -10.57 9.82 18.93
C ALA A 129 -12.02 10.29 18.73
N CYS A 130 -12.23 11.60 18.67
CA CYS A 130 -13.54 12.21 18.46
C CYS A 130 -13.56 13.00 17.15
N ILE A 131 -14.66 12.88 16.41
CA ILE A 131 -14.91 13.67 15.20
C ILE A 131 -15.44 15.04 15.65
N THR A 132 -14.79 16.12 15.22
CA THR A 132 -15.02 17.49 15.74
C THR A 132 -16.47 17.94 15.61
N ASP A 133 -17.15 17.58 14.51
CA ASP A 133 -18.49 18.06 14.18
C ASP A 133 -19.61 17.03 14.47
N ALA A 134 -19.29 15.88 15.08
CA ALA A 134 -20.27 14.82 15.33
C ALA A 134 -20.90 14.94 16.72
N LEU A 135 -22.24 15.00 16.78
CA LEU A 135 -23.03 14.95 18.01
C LEU A 135 -23.95 13.71 18.02
N PRO A 136 -24.00 12.91 19.10
CA PRO A 136 -23.14 12.97 20.29
C PRO A 136 -21.69 12.56 19.98
N GLN A 137 -20.74 13.02 20.80
CA GLN A 137 -19.33 12.62 20.69
C GLN A 137 -19.19 11.13 21.02
N LYS A 138 -19.19 10.30 19.98
CA LYS A 138 -18.82 8.88 20.07
C LYS A 138 -17.32 8.76 19.85
N SER A 139 -16.64 7.96 20.67
CA SER A 139 -15.23 7.63 20.47
C SER A 139 -15.06 6.65 19.31
N PHE A 140 -14.02 6.86 18.51
CA PHE A 140 -13.61 6.02 17.42
C PHE A 140 -12.14 5.62 17.58
N MET A 141 -11.83 4.44 17.07
CA MET A 141 -10.48 3.97 16.86
C MET A 141 -9.94 4.47 15.52
N ARG A 142 -8.79 5.15 15.54
CA ARG A 142 -8.00 5.55 14.37
C ARG A 142 -7.23 4.35 13.83
N THR A 143 -7.54 3.90 12.62
CA THR A 143 -6.85 2.75 12.03
C THR A 143 -5.45 3.09 11.53
N GLY A 144 -5.19 4.37 11.22
CA GLY A 144 -4.01 4.79 10.46
C GLY A 144 -4.02 4.35 8.99
N ASP A 145 -5.10 3.74 8.50
CA ASP A 145 -5.29 3.36 7.11
C ASP A 145 -6.21 4.36 6.40
N LEU A 146 -5.95 4.58 5.11
CA LEU A 146 -6.69 5.50 4.25
C LEU A 146 -7.69 4.73 3.40
N GLY A 147 -8.86 5.34 3.17
CA GLY A 147 -9.89 4.79 2.33
C GLY A 147 -11.06 5.73 2.09
N PHE A 148 -12.08 5.21 1.43
CA PHE A 148 -13.36 5.87 1.20
C PHE A 148 -14.50 4.86 1.23
N LEU A 149 -15.74 5.36 1.33
CA LEU A 149 -16.95 4.57 1.19
C LEU A 149 -17.66 4.96 -0.10
N GLU A 150 -18.09 3.98 -0.88
CA GLU A 150 -18.96 4.16 -2.06
C GLU A 150 -20.09 3.13 -1.93
N ALA A 151 -21.35 3.58 -1.86
CA ALA A 151 -22.51 2.71 -1.64
C ALA A 151 -22.37 1.72 -0.45
N ASN A 152 -21.81 2.20 0.68
CA ASN A 152 -21.46 1.45 1.91
C ASN A 152 -20.33 0.40 1.76
N GLU A 153 -19.74 0.25 0.58
CA GLU A 153 -18.57 -0.59 0.33
C GLU A 153 -17.30 0.16 0.74
N LEU A 154 -16.45 -0.45 1.58
CA LEU A 154 -15.18 0.13 2.00
C LEU A 154 -14.08 -0.15 0.99
N PHE A 155 -13.42 0.91 0.50
CA PHE A 155 -12.23 0.79 -0.33
C PHE A 155 -11.00 1.32 0.41
N VAL A 156 -10.03 0.44 0.67
CA VAL A 156 -8.76 0.81 1.32
C VAL A 156 -7.75 1.25 0.26
N THR A 157 -7.25 2.48 0.35
CA THR A 157 -6.31 3.07 -0.63
C THR A 157 -4.85 2.93 -0.20
N GLY A 158 -4.55 2.93 1.10
CA GLY A 158 -3.17 2.82 1.61
C GLY A 158 -3.08 2.96 3.12
N ARG A 159 -1.86 3.11 3.64
CA ARG A 159 -1.61 3.44 5.05
C ARG A 159 -1.17 4.89 5.14
N LEU A 160 -1.76 5.68 6.04
CA LEU A 160 -1.52 7.12 6.14
C LEU A 160 -0.02 7.44 6.27
N LYS A 161 0.69 6.72 7.14
CA LYS A 161 2.12 6.92 7.37
C LYS A 161 3.03 6.42 6.24
N ASP A 162 2.49 5.69 5.27
CA ASP A 162 3.26 5.14 4.16
C ASP A 162 3.12 6.01 2.90
N VAL A 163 2.14 6.91 2.81
CA VAL A 163 1.95 7.75 1.62
C VAL A 163 3.19 8.62 1.39
N ILE A 164 3.73 8.56 0.17
CA ILE A 164 4.87 9.37 -0.25
C ILE A 164 4.34 10.66 -0.84
N ILE A 165 4.72 11.80 -0.26
CA ILE A 165 4.27 13.11 -0.72
C ILE A 165 5.45 13.82 -1.39
N ILE A 166 5.37 14.03 -2.70
CA ILE A 166 6.43 14.70 -3.48
C ILE A 166 5.74 15.72 -4.39
N ASN A 167 6.23 16.96 -4.42
CA ASN A 167 5.66 18.06 -5.20
C ASN A 167 4.14 18.27 -4.97
N GLY A 168 3.66 18.05 -3.74
CA GLY A 168 2.25 18.20 -3.38
C GLY A 168 1.32 17.13 -3.95
N ARG A 169 1.84 16.00 -4.44
CA ARG A 169 1.07 14.85 -4.94
C ARG A 169 1.28 13.64 -4.04
N ASN A 170 0.21 12.91 -3.76
CA ASN A 170 0.25 11.68 -2.97
C ASN A 170 0.55 10.47 -3.84
N HIS A 171 1.67 9.82 -3.60
CA HIS A 171 2.06 8.59 -4.28
C HIS A 171 1.98 7.40 -3.33
N TYR A 172 1.19 6.40 -3.70
CA TYR A 172 1.00 5.19 -2.91
C TYR A 172 2.15 4.22 -3.18
N PRO A 173 2.97 3.86 -2.18
CA PRO A 173 4.17 3.05 -2.41
C PRO A 173 3.89 1.74 -3.11
N GLN A 174 2.78 1.06 -2.76
CA GLN A 174 2.42 -0.22 -3.38
C GLN A 174 2.25 -0.15 -4.90
N ASP A 175 1.90 1.02 -5.45
CA ASP A 175 1.73 1.19 -6.90
C ASP A 175 3.11 1.29 -7.57
N ILE A 176 4.03 2.05 -6.96
CA ILE A 176 5.43 2.15 -7.39
C ILE A 176 6.09 0.76 -7.29
N GLU A 177 5.94 0.11 -6.15
CA GLU A 177 6.49 -1.22 -5.88
C GLU A 177 5.99 -2.25 -6.89
N TRP A 178 4.69 -2.23 -7.22
CA TRP A 178 4.13 -3.10 -8.24
C TRP A 178 4.75 -2.84 -9.62
N THR A 179 4.85 -1.57 -10.04
CA THR A 179 5.49 -1.22 -11.33
C THR A 179 6.92 -1.72 -11.40
N VAL A 180 7.69 -1.57 -10.32
CA VAL A 180 9.08 -2.02 -10.24
C VAL A 180 9.16 -3.54 -10.27
N GLU A 181 8.32 -4.22 -9.50
CA GLU A 181 8.25 -5.69 -9.49
C GLU A 181 7.99 -6.28 -10.89
N GLN A 182 7.11 -5.65 -11.68
CA GLN A 182 6.79 -6.11 -13.03
C GLN A 182 7.82 -5.68 -14.09
N SER A 183 8.78 -4.83 -13.74
CA SER A 183 9.72 -4.23 -14.70
C SER A 183 10.80 -5.19 -15.19
N HIS A 184 11.16 -6.19 -14.38
CA HIS A 184 12.23 -7.11 -14.71
C HIS A 184 12.10 -8.45 -13.96
N PRO A 185 12.26 -9.61 -14.62
CA PRO A 185 12.06 -10.93 -14.01
C PRO A 185 13.09 -11.31 -12.94
N THR A 186 14.18 -10.55 -12.80
CA THR A 186 15.18 -10.78 -11.73
C THR A 186 14.80 -10.11 -10.41
N ILE A 187 13.78 -9.24 -10.40
CA ILE A 187 13.25 -8.63 -9.19
C ILE A 187 12.33 -9.64 -8.52
N ARG A 188 12.53 -9.87 -7.23
CA ARG A 188 11.76 -10.85 -6.46
C ARG A 188 10.35 -10.31 -6.18
N PRO A 189 9.29 -11.06 -6.54
CA PRO A 189 7.92 -10.67 -6.21
C PRO A 189 7.69 -10.41 -4.72
N GLY A 190 6.95 -9.36 -4.39
CA GLY A 190 6.65 -8.95 -3.01
C GLY A 190 7.90 -8.56 -2.19
N CYS A 191 8.99 -8.19 -2.86
CA CYS A 191 10.25 -7.80 -2.25
C CYS A 191 10.79 -6.49 -2.84
N VAL A 192 9.90 -5.48 -2.94
CA VAL A 192 10.23 -4.10 -3.33
C VAL A 192 9.60 -3.15 -2.32
N ALA A 193 10.36 -2.17 -1.83
CA ALA A 193 9.82 -1.13 -0.94
C ALA A 193 10.12 0.27 -1.51
N GLY A 194 9.08 1.08 -1.64
CA GLY A 194 9.18 2.52 -1.92
C GLY A 194 8.97 3.33 -0.64
N PHE A 195 9.78 4.36 -0.44
CA PHE A 195 9.63 5.32 0.67
C PHE A 195 10.31 6.64 0.29
N SER A 196 9.98 7.71 1.02
CA SER A 196 10.64 9.00 0.85
C SER A 196 11.67 9.29 1.93
N VAL A 197 12.66 10.09 1.56
CA VAL A 197 13.67 10.64 2.47
C VAL A 197 13.85 12.12 2.17
N GLU A 198 14.02 12.90 3.23
CA GLU A 198 14.33 14.32 3.12
C GLU A 198 15.83 14.50 2.84
N VAL A 199 16.17 15.19 1.75
CA VAL A 199 17.54 15.61 1.42
C VAL A 199 17.50 17.09 1.11
N ALA A 200 18.30 17.88 1.82
CA ALA A 200 18.37 19.33 1.64
C ALA A 200 17.00 20.04 1.72
N GLY A 201 16.07 19.53 2.55
CA GLY A 201 14.73 20.11 2.72
C GLY A 201 13.69 19.66 1.69
N GLU A 202 14.05 18.76 0.76
CA GLU A 202 13.13 18.21 -0.23
C GLU A 202 12.92 16.71 -0.03
N GLU A 203 11.66 16.27 -0.17
CA GLU A 203 11.31 14.85 -0.13
C GLU A 203 11.66 14.16 -1.45
N HIS A 204 12.38 13.06 -1.36
CA HIS A 204 12.82 12.30 -2.51
C HIS A 204 12.48 10.82 -2.43
N LEU A 205 12.08 10.23 -3.56
CA LEU A 205 11.77 8.81 -3.66
C LEU A 205 13.05 7.95 -3.61
N VAL A 206 13.06 6.98 -2.71
CA VAL A 206 14.01 5.87 -2.67
C VAL A 206 13.25 4.56 -2.91
N VAL A 207 13.84 3.70 -3.73
CA VAL A 207 13.32 2.35 -3.97
C VAL A 207 14.39 1.33 -3.61
N VAL A 208 13.99 0.30 -2.86
CA VAL A 208 14.85 -0.85 -2.60
C VAL A 208 14.17 -2.11 -3.12
N ALA A 209 14.92 -2.98 -3.79
CA ALA A 209 14.38 -4.18 -4.41
C ALA A 209 15.31 -5.37 -4.20
N GLU A 210 14.79 -6.51 -3.74
CA GLU A 210 15.57 -7.74 -3.72
C GLU A 210 15.68 -8.32 -5.13
N VAL A 211 16.89 -8.73 -5.50
CA VAL A 211 17.16 -9.41 -6.78
C VAL A 211 17.44 -10.90 -6.57
N GLU A 212 17.11 -11.72 -7.56
CA GLU A 212 17.34 -13.16 -7.51
C GLU A 212 18.83 -13.51 -7.32
N ARG A 213 19.11 -14.62 -6.63
CA ARG A 213 20.49 -15.07 -6.34
C ARG A 213 21.34 -15.18 -7.61
N ASN A 214 20.73 -15.72 -8.66
CA ASN A 214 21.38 -15.98 -9.93
C ASN A 214 21.80 -14.69 -10.65
N PHE A 215 21.11 -13.57 -10.41
CA PHE A 215 21.49 -12.26 -10.97
C PHE A 215 22.88 -11.83 -10.51
N ARG A 216 23.28 -12.18 -9.28
CA ARG A 216 24.62 -11.86 -8.75
C ARG A 216 25.67 -12.89 -9.14
N GLU A 217 25.26 -14.14 -9.40
CA GLU A 217 26.16 -15.25 -9.75
C GLU A 217 26.56 -15.29 -11.23
N VAL A 218 25.71 -14.83 -12.16
CA VAL A 218 26.04 -14.80 -13.60
C VAL A 218 27.31 -13.98 -13.88
N GLY A 219 27.56 -12.92 -13.12
CA GLY A 219 28.82 -12.17 -13.19
C GLY A 219 30.01 -12.83 -12.50
N ARG A 220 29.82 -13.84 -11.64
CA ARG A 220 30.91 -14.61 -11.00
C ARG A 220 31.28 -15.88 -11.78
N ARG A 221 30.32 -16.58 -12.36
CA ARG A 221 30.53 -17.86 -13.07
C ARG A 221 31.19 -17.70 -14.43
N ASN A 222 31.03 -16.56 -15.10
CA ASN A 222 31.63 -16.35 -16.43
C ASN A 222 33.11 -15.98 -16.41
N GLY A 223 33.78 -15.90 -15.24
CA GLY A 223 35.21 -15.52 -15.16
C GLY A 223 35.53 -14.12 -15.69
N LYS A 224 34.49 -13.32 -15.98
CA LYS A 224 34.62 -11.99 -16.56
C LYS A 224 34.74 -10.95 -15.45
N SER A 225 35.67 -10.02 -15.63
CA SER A 225 36.02 -8.91 -14.74
C SER A 225 34.80 -8.28 -14.05
N GLY A 226 34.99 -7.80 -12.81
CA GLY A 226 33.97 -7.14 -11.99
C GLY A 226 33.26 -5.93 -12.64
N THR A 227 33.76 -5.45 -13.77
CA THR A 227 33.20 -4.37 -14.60
C THR A 227 31.93 -4.74 -15.39
N GLU A 228 31.70 -6.00 -15.76
CA GLU A 228 30.45 -6.37 -16.48
C GLU A 228 29.25 -6.56 -15.53
N ASN A 229 29.50 -7.02 -14.30
CA ASN A 229 28.44 -7.21 -13.30
C ASN A 229 27.91 -5.87 -12.75
N SER A 230 28.78 -4.85 -12.70
CA SER A 230 28.37 -3.47 -12.42
C SER A 230 27.50 -2.89 -13.53
N ASN A 231 27.78 -3.21 -14.81
CA ASN A 231 26.96 -2.74 -15.92
C ASN A 231 25.55 -3.33 -15.88
N SER A 232 25.42 -4.65 -15.64
CA SER A 232 24.10 -5.29 -15.50
C SER A 232 23.26 -4.70 -14.35
N SER A 233 23.90 -4.43 -13.20
CA SER A 233 23.24 -3.78 -12.06
C SER A 233 22.83 -2.34 -12.36
N GLN A 234 23.69 -1.57 -13.03
CA GLN A 234 23.39 -0.21 -13.46
C GLN A 234 22.27 -0.17 -14.50
N ASP A 235 22.23 -1.12 -15.43
CA ASP A 235 21.18 -1.21 -16.44
C ASP A 235 19.83 -1.56 -15.82
N LEU A 236 19.81 -2.48 -14.83
CA LEU A 236 18.61 -2.76 -14.06
C LEU A 236 18.14 -1.53 -13.27
N ILE A 237 19.05 -0.82 -12.61
CA ILE A 237 18.73 0.44 -11.93
C ILE A 237 18.11 1.42 -12.93
N LYS A 238 18.78 1.73 -14.05
CA LYS A 238 18.25 2.64 -15.07
C LYS A 238 16.88 2.20 -15.61
N SER A 239 16.66 0.90 -15.76
CA SER A 239 15.36 0.34 -16.16
C SER A 239 14.28 0.67 -15.12
N ILE A 240 14.56 0.40 -13.84
CA ILE A 240 13.67 0.73 -12.70
C ILE A 240 13.36 2.23 -12.69
N GLN A 241 14.38 3.09 -12.81
CA GLN A 241 14.19 4.55 -12.81
C GLN A 241 13.29 4.99 -13.97
N ARG A 242 13.50 4.41 -15.18
CA ARG A 242 12.72 4.74 -16.37
C ARG A 242 11.26 4.33 -16.22
N VAL A 243 10.97 3.14 -15.70
CA VAL A 243 9.57 2.70 -15.53
C VAL A 243 8.85 3.50 -14.45
N ILE A 244 9.55 3.91 -13.39
CA ILE A 244 8.96 4.79 -12.36
C ILE A 244 8.62 6.14 -12.96
N SER A 245 9.58 6.78 -13.63
CA SER A 245 9.36 8.07 -14.28
C SER A 245 8.23 8.04 -15.30
N ARG A 246 8.13 6.97 -16.10
CA ARG A 246 7.09 6.85 -17.14
C ARG A 246 5.68 6.62 -16.59
N ASN A 247 5.54 5.89 -15.47
CA ASN A 247 4.22 5.48 -14.97
C ASN A 247 3.72 6.34 -13.80
N HIS A 248 4.61 7.04 -13.11
CA HIS A 248 4.29 7.76 -11.87
C HIS A 248 4.70 9.24 -11.90
N ASP A 249 5.31 9.72 -12.99
CA ASP A 249 5.89 11.07 -13.11
C ASP A 249 6.89 11.41 -11.98
N LEU A 250 7.56 10.39 -11.44
CA LEU A 250 8.50 10.51 -10.32
C LEU A 250 9.94 10.27 -10.75
N GLN A 251 10.84 11.11 -10.24
CA GLN A 251 12.28 10.85 -10.28
C GLN A 251 12.69 10.09 -9.01
N THR A 252 13.52 9.07 -9.19
CA THR A 252 14.10 8.32 -8.08
C THR A 252 15.43 8.95 -7.68
N TYR A 253 15.59 9.24 -6.40
CA TYR A 253 16.87 9.71 -5.87
C TYR A 253 17.88 8.57 -5.76
N ARG A 254 17.45 7.41 -5.27
CA ARG A 254 18.28 6.20 -5.19
C ARG A 254 17.45 4.94 -5.44
N VAL A 255 18.11 3.96 -6.08
CA VAL A 255 17.63 2.58 -6.20
C VAL A 255 18.68 1.65 -5.62
N LEU A 256 18.30 0.80 -4.66
CA LEU A 256 19.20 -0.17 -4.05
C LEU A 256 18.76 -1.58 -4.40
N LEU A 257 19.68 -2.37 -4.95
CA LEU A 257 19.47 -3.78 -5.24
C LEU A 257 19.99 -4.62 -4.07
N LEU A 258 19.08 -5.29 -3.37
CA LEU A 258 19.38 -6.02 -2.14
C LEU A 258 19.53 -7.52 -2.39
N LYS A 259 20.20 -8.20 -1.46
CA LYS A 259 20.24 -9.68 -1.42
C LYS A 259 18.87 -10.24 -1.02
N PRO A 260 18.53 -11.47 -1.44
CA PRO A 260 17.33 -12.15 -0.95
C PRO A 260 17.26 -12.22 0.57
N GLY A 261 16.10 -11.89 1.14
CA GLY A 261 15.84 -11.88 2.59
C GLY A 261 16.45 -10.68 3.32
N ALA A 262 16.82 -9.62 2.61
CA ALA A 262 17.36 -8.39 3.20
C ALA A 262 16.28 -7.34 3.49
N ILE A 263 15.12 -7.39 2.84
CA ILE A 263 14.01 -6.48 3.12
C ILE A 263 13.34 -6.88 4.44
N PRO A 264 13.26 -5.97 5.43
CA PRO A 264 12.50 -6.19 6.65
C PRO A 264 11.02 -6.47 6.37
N LYS A 265 10.50 -7.54 6.97
CA LYS A 265 9.11 -7.96 6.86
C LYS A 265 8.52 -8.26 8.23
N THR A 266 7.22 -8.04 8.38
CA THR A 266 6.45 -8.48 9.55
C THR A 266 6.41 -10.02 9.61
N SER A 267 5.97 -10.57 10.74
CA SER A 267 5.73 -12.02 10.89
C SER A 267 4.73 -12.58 9.87
N SER A 268 3.82 -11.73 9.35
CA SER A 268 2.88 -12.04 8.27
C SER A 268 3.44 -11.80 6.86
N GLY A 269 4.73 -11.48 6.72
CA GLY A 269 5.40 -11.29 5.43
C GLY A 269 5.14 -9.94 4.76
N LYS A 270 4.48 -8.98 5.43
CA LYS A 270 4.26 -7.62 4.89
C LYS A 270 5.56 -6.82 4.98
N ILE A 271 5.84 -6.03 3.95
CA ILE A 271 7.02 -5.17 3.88
C ILE A 271 6.95 -4.09 4.97
N GLN A 272 8.04 -3.90 5.72
CA GLN A 272 8.17 -2.84 6.71
C GLN A 272 8.90 -1.64 6.11
N ARG A 273 8.18 -0.77 5.38
CA ARG A 273 8.76 0.39 4.66
C ARG A 273 9.57 1.31 5.56
N TYR A 274 9.07 1.59 6.77
CA TYR A 274 9.77 2.41 7.75
C TYR A 274 11.12 1.79 8.16
N ALA A 275 11.17 0.47 8.39
CA ALA A 275 12.42 -0.22 8.69
C ALA A 275 13.38 -0.23 7.48
N CYS A 276 12.87 -0.29 6.24
CA CYS A 276 13.68 -0.09 5.05
C CYS A 276 14.26 1.33 5.00
N ARG A 277 13.46 2.35 5.29
CA ARG A 277 13.88 3.76 5.34
C ARG A 277 14.97 3.98 6.38
N ASP A 278 14.76 3.52 7.60
CA ASP A 278 15.76 3.62 8.68
C ASP A 278 17.03 2.87 8.30
N GLY A 279 16.90 1.67 7.73
CA GLY A 279 18.04 0.90 7.26
C GLY A 279 18.83 1.60 6.16
N PHE A 280 18.15 2.33 5.27
CA PHE A 280 18.78 3.13 4.24
C PHE A 280 19.53 4.33 4.84
N LEU A 281 18.89 5.08 5.74
CA LEU A 281 19.48 6.27 6.39
C LEU A 281 20.71 5.91 7.24
N THR A 282 20.67 4.74 7.90
CA THR A 282 21.76 4.24 8.76
C THR A 282 22.81 3.42 8.00
N GLY A 283 22.59 3.12 6.71
CA GLY A 283 23.50 2.29 5.90
C GLY A 283 23.54 0.81 6.29
N THR A 284 22.51 0.28 6.96
CA THR A 284 22.47 -1.11 7.45
C THR A 284 21.82 -2.09 6.46
N LEU A 285 21.21 -1.59 5.37
CA LEU A 285 20.66 -2.45 4.32
C LEU A 285 21.76 -3.23 3.59
N LYS A 286 21.54 -4.53 3.38
CA LYS A 286 22.50 -5.45 2.74
C LYS A 286 22.41 -5.38 1.21
N VAL A 287 23.14 -4.42 0.64
CA VAL A 287 23.35 -4.26 -0.81
C VAL A 287 24.30 -5.33 -1.37
#